data_AF-A0A920U5C8-F1
#
_entry.id   AF-A0A920U5C8-F1
#
_cell.length_a   1.000
_cell.length_b   1.000
_cell.length_c   1.000
_cell.angle_alpha   90.00
_cell.angle_beta   90.00
_cell.angle_gamma   90.00
#
_symmetry.space_group_name_H-M   'P 1'
#
loop_
_entity.id
_entity.type
_entity.pdbx_description
1 polymer ?
#
loop_
_entity_poly.entity_id
_entity_poly.type
_entity_poly.pdbx_seq_one_letter_code
_entity_poly.pdbx_strand_id
1 'polypeptide(L)'
;MHSLPKRFSVSESICEKISAFCDVPLNAVFPVETVDNVYEVPLLLEDPGLGDIIVDMLNLDSQPKALSEWSAMVGRMNEPKETLSIALVGKYVEYPDSYISVREALRHAGLDHSKDIDLQWVHSEDIEKQGADALLATVWGNSRTWRIWPSGC
;
A
#
# COMPACT_ATOMS: atom_id res chain seq x y z
N MET A 1 11.91 -13.81 -6.81
CA MET A 1 12.17 -12.63 -7.66
C MET A 1 10.88 -12.28 -8.39
N HIS A 2 10.01 -11.49 -7.75
CA HIS A 2 8.87 -10.89 -8.47
C HIS A 2 9.46 -9.81 -9.39
N SER A 3 9.33 -9.99 -10.70
CA SER A 3 9.61 -8.96 -11.68
C SER A 3 8.90 -7.67 -11.28
N LEU A 4 9.64 -6.55 -11.20
CA LEU A 4 9.05 -5.23 -10.98
C LEU A 4 7.90 -5.02 -11.98
N PRO A 5 6.76 -4.43 -11.56
CA PRO A 5 5.65 -4.19 -12.46
C PRO A 5 6.16 -3.35 -13.64
N LYS A 6 5.91 -3.85 -14.85
CA LYS A 6 6.32 -3.17 -16.09
C LYS A 6 5.51 -1.88 -16.19
N ARG A 7 6.15 -0.73 -15.95
CA ARG A 7 5.52 0.58 -16.10
C ARG A 7 5.35 0.86 -17.60
N PHE A 8 4.12 1.14 -18.02
CA PHE A 8 3.79 1.49 -19.39
C PHE A 8 3.34 2.94 -19.43
N SER A 9 4.11 3.79 -20.10
CA SER A 9 3.72 5.17 -20.32
C SER A 9 2.56 5.24 -21.30
N VAL A 10 1.48 5.92 -20.92
CA VAL A 10 0.35 6.18 -21.81
C VAL A 10 0.62 7.48 -22.58
N SER A 11 0.78 7.38 -23.90
CA SER A 11 0.98 8.57 -24.73
C SER A 11 -0.31 9.36 -24.91
N GLU A 12 -0.17 10.67 -25.10
CA GLU A 12 -1.30 11.58 -25.37
C GLU A 12 -2.18 11.10 -26.53
N SER A 13 -1.58 10.56 -27.60
CA SER A 13 -2.31 10.00 -28.74
C SER A 13 -3.21 8.80 -28.41
N ILE A 14 -2.94 8.08 -27.31
CA ILE A 14 -3.84 7.03 -26.81
C ILE A 14 -5.02 7.68 -26.09
N CYS A 15 -4.78 8.71 -25.27
CA CYS A 15 -5.82 9.47 -24.60
C CYS A 15 -6.77 10.15 -25.60
N GLU A 16 -6.25 10.74 -26.68
CA GLU A 16 -7.05 11.31 -27.78
C GLU A 16 -7.97 10.28 -28.43
N LYS A 17 -7.46 9.06 -28.69
CA LYS A 17 -8.27 7.97 -29.24
C LYS A 17 -9.37 7.56 -28.27
N ILE A 18 -9.06 7.40 -26.98
CA ILE A 18 -10.06 7.05 -25.97
C ILE A 18 -11.15 8.12 -25.90
N SER A 19 -10.77 9.40 -25.87
CA SER A 19 -11.70 10.53 -25.90
C SER A 19 -12.65 10.44 -27.11
N ALA A 20 -12.11 10.22 -28.31
CA ALA A 20 -12.89 10.13 -29.53
C ALA A 20 -13.80 8.89 -29.62
N PHE A 21 -13.32 7.71 -29.17
CA PHE A 21 -14.09 6.47 -29.24
C PHE A 21 -15.13 6.32 -28.14
N CYS A 22 -14.91 6.93 -26.97
CA CYS A 22 -15.80 6.85 -25.82
C CYS A 22 -16.71 8.08 -25.67
N ASP A 23 -16.61 9.08 -26.55
CA ASP A 23 -17.37 10.33 -26.51
C ASP A 23 -17.25 11.05 -25.15
N VAL A 24 -16.03 11.09 -24.62
CA VAL A 24 -15.70 11.79 -23.37
C VAL A 24 -14.74 12.94 -23.64
N PRO A 25 -14.86 14.08 -22.92
CA PRO A 25 -13.90 15.18 -23.06
C PRO A 25 -12.46 14.71 -22.80
N LEU A 26 -11.49 15.21 -23.58
CA LEU A 26 -10.09 14.81 -23.44
C LEU A 26 -9.52 15.09 -22.04
N ASN A 27 -9.92 16.21 -21.43
CA ASN A 27 -9.56 16.55 -20.06
C ASN A 27 -10.17 15.62 -19.00
N ALA A 28 -11.13 14.76 -19.37
CA ALA A 28 -11.69 13.72 -18.51
C ALA A 28 -11.04 12.34 -18.74
N VAL A 29 -9.98 12.25 -19.55
CA VAL A 29 -9.21 11.02 -19.79
C VAL A 29 -7.91 11.06 -18.96
N PHE A 30 -7.88 10.30 -17.88
CA PHE A 30 -6.77 10.28 -16.93
C PHE A 30 -5.91 9.02 -17.07
N PRO A 31 -4.64 9.11 -17.49
CA PRO A 31 -3.74 7.97 -17.47
C PRO A 31 -3.26 7.69 -16.03
N VAL A 32 -3.55 6.50 -15.51
CA VAL A 32 -3.08 6.07 -14.19
C VAL A 32 -2.09 4.92 -14.37
N GLU A 33 -0.82 5.22 -14.13
CA GLU A 33 0.26 4.23 -14.22
C GLU A 33 0.34 3.37 -12.95
N THR A 34 1.03 2.23 -13.05
CA THR A 34 1.25 1.35 -11.89
C THR A 34 2.18 2.03 -10.89
N VAL A 35 1.69 2.18 -9.67
CA VAL A 35 2.43 2.70 -8.51
C VAL A 35 2.78 1.59 -7.52
N ASP A 36 3.90 1.76 -6.81
CA ASP A 36 4.33 0.84 -5.76
C ASP A 36 3.59 1.09 -4.43
N ASN A 37 3.06 2.30 -4.28
CA ASN A 37 2.35 2.75 -3.10
C ASN A 37 0.92 3.21 -3.49
N VAL A 38 -0.10 2.43 -3.11
CA VAL A 38 -1.51 2.76 -3.42
C VAL A 38 -1.95 4.13 -2.89
N TYR A 39 -1.31 4.64 -1.84
CA TYR A 39 -1.60 5.96 -1.28
C TYR A 39 -1.13 7.10 -2.21
N GLU A 40 -0.36 6.83 -3.27
CA GLU A 40 0.00 7.79 -4.32
C GLU A 40 -1.14 8.06 -5.30
N VAL A 41 -2.07 7.11 -5.46
CA VAL A 41 -3.16 7.19 -6.46
C VAL A 41 -3.99 8.47 -6.32
N PRO A 42 -4.42 8.90 -5.11
CA PRO A 42 -5.13 10.16 -4.95
C PRO A 42 -4.32 11.38 -5.44
N LEU A 43 -3.01 11.40 -5.21
CA LEU A 43 -2.15 12.51 -5.65
C LEU A 43 -1.99 12.52 -7.17
N LEU A 44 -1.82 11.35 -7.78
CA LEU A 44 -1.72 11.20 -9.25
C LEU A 44 -2.98 11.61 -9.98
N LEU A 45 -4.15 11.37 -9.39
CA LEU A 45 -5.43 11.77 -9.96
C LEU A 45 -5.72 13.26 -9.73
N GLU A 46 -5.22 13.83 -8.64
CA GLU A 46 -5.43 15.23 -8.32
C GLU A 46 -4.54 16.17 -9.14
N ASP A 47 -3.31 15.77 -9.47
CA ASP A 47 -2.39 16.56 -10.29
C ASP A 47 -2.99 17.05 -11.64
N PRO A 48 -3.68 16.20 -12.43
CA PRO A 48 -4.40 16.62 -13.63
C PRO A 48 -5.79 17.22 -13.35
N GLY A 49 -6.22 17.33 -12.09
CA GLY A 49 -7.44 18.03 -11.68
C GLY A 49 -8.73 17.20 -11.68
N LEU A 50 -8.67 15.87 -11.46
CA LEU A 50 -9.88 15.04 -11.40
C LEU A 50 -10.93 15.59 -10.41
N GLY A 51 -10.48 16.07 -9.24
CA GLY A 51 -11.38 16.63 -8.23
C GLY A 51 -12.18 17.83 -8.73
N ASP A 52 -11.56 18.71 -9.52
CA ASP A 52 -12.24 19.90 -10.07
C ASP A 52 -13.29 19.49 -11.09
N ILE A 53 -12.95 18.52 -11.96
CA ILE A 53 -13.89 18.02 -12.96
C ILE A 53 -15.14 17.41 -12.30
N ILE A 54 -14.97 16.65 -11.22
CA ILE A 54 -16.10 16.06 -10.49
C ILE A 54 -16.97 17.15 -9.85
N VAL A 55 -16.34 18.16 -9.24
CA VAL A 55 -17.04 19.30 -8.62
C VAL A 55 -17.86 20.07 -9.66
N ASP A 56 -17.26 20.39 -10.80
CA ASP A 56 -17.89 21.11 -11.89
C ASP A 56 -19.04 20.31 -12.51
N MET A 57 -18.84 19.02 -12.79
CA MET A 57 -19.86 18.15 -13.38
C MET A 57 -21.08 17.96 -12.47
N LEU A 58 -20.86 17.90 -11.15
CA LEU A 58 -21.92 17.69 -10.16
C LEU A 58 -22.49 19.01 -9.61
N ASN A 59 -21.95 20.16 -10.03
CA ASN A 59 -22.33 21.49 -9.56
C ASN A 59 -22.33 21.57 -8.02
N LEU A 60 -21.22 21.12 -7.42
CA LEU A 60 -21.01 21.11 -5.98
C LEU A 60 -20.31 22.39 -5.52
N ASP A 61 -20.67 22.89 -4.35
CA ASP A 61 -19.82 23.86 -3.65
C ASP A 61 -18.59 23.14 -3.10
N SER A 62 -17.39 23.57 -3.48
CA SER A 62 -16.14 22.96 -3.02
C SER A 62 -15.29 23.91 -2.18
N GLN A 63 -14.50 23.33 -1.30
CA GLN A 63 -13.45 24.02 -0.57
C GLN A 63 -12.10 23.74 -1.22
N PRO A 64 -11.07 24.57 -0.98
CA PRO A 64 -9.72 24.31 -1.46
C PRO A 64 -9.25 22.92 -1.04
N LYS A 65 -8.66 22.20 -1.99
CA LYS A 65 -8.14 20.84 -1.77
C LYS A 65 -7.06 20.85 -0.70
N ALA A 66 -7.28 20.12 0.39
CA ALA A 66 -6.32 19.96 1.48
C ALA A 66 -5.72 18.56 1.45
N LEU A 67 -4.68 18.36 0.63
CA LEU A 67 -3.95 17.09 0.53
C LEU A 67 -2.56 17.14 1.18
N SER A 68 -2.25 18.20 1.95
CA SER A 68 -0.94 18.38 2.58
C SER A 68 -0.58 17.25 3.54
N GLU A 69 -1.50 16.85 4.42
CA GLU A 69 -1.30 15.74 5.35
C GLU A 69 -1.13 14.41 4.62
N TRP A 70 -1.90 14.19 3.55
CA TRP A 70 -1.82 12.99 2.72
C TRP A 70 -0.49 12.91 1.99
N SER A 71 -0.07 14.01 1.36
CA SER A 71 1.22 14.13 0.68
C SER A 71 2.39 13.89 1.65
N ALA A 72 2.32 14.46 2.85
CA ALA A 72 3.31 14.20 3.90
C ALA A 72 3.35 12.73 4.34
N MET A 73 2.19 12.09 4.48
CA MET A 73 2.08 10.66 4.80
C MET A 73 2.72 9.80 3.70
N VAL A 74 2.39 10.05 2.43
CA VAL A 74 2.96 9.35 1.27
C VAL A 74 4.48 9.54 1.22
N GLY A 75 4.96 10.77 1.43
CA GLY A 75 6.39 11.06 1.53
C GLY A 75 7.08 10.20 2.59
N ARG A 76 6.56 10.20 3.82
CA ARG A 76 7.06 9.34 4.90
C ARG A 76 6.99 7.86 4.54
N MET A 77 5.94 7.40 3.87
CA MET A 77 5.84 6.00 3.44
C MET A 77 6.94 5.60 2.47
N ASN A 78 7.33 6.50 1.56
CA ASN A 78 8.32 6.23 0.50
C ASN A 78 9.77 6.45 0.95
N GLU A 79 10.00 7.11 2.09
CA GLU A 79 11.34 7.26 2.66
C GLU A 79 11.91 5.89 3.09
N PRO A 80 13.21 5.61 2.85
CA PRO A 80 13.84 4.38 3.32
C PRO A 80 13.84 4.31 4.85
N LYS A 81 13.35 3.20 5.41
CA LYS A 81 13.32 2.98 6.86
C LYS A 81 14.02 1.67 7.22
N GLU A 82 14.32 1.51 8.50
CA GLU A 82 14.73 0.20 9.00
C GLU A 82 13.55 -0.77 8.90
N THR A 83 13.85 -1.98 8.43
CA THR A 83 12.85 -3.03 8.23
C THR A 83 12.63 -3.83 9.51
N LEU A 84 11.37 -4.02 9.89
CA LEU A 84 10.93 -4.89 10.97
C LEU A 84 10.22 -6.11 10.38
N SER A 85 10.79 -7.30 10.60
CA SER A 85 10.20 -8.56 10.11
C SER A 85 9.19 -9.11 11.12
N ILE A 86 7.95 -9.34 10.68
CA ILE A 86 6.83 -9.85 11.48
C ILE A 86 6.24 -11.07 10.77
N ALA A 87 5.97 -12.15 11.50
CA ALA A 87 5.24 -13.29 10.93
C ALA A 87 3.73 -13.10 11.02
N LEU A 88 3.04 -13.35 9.91
CA LEU A 88 1.59 -13.51 9.85
C LEU A 88 1.28 -15.00 9.70
N VAL A 89 0.81 -15.61 10.79
CA VAL A 89 0.43 -17.03 10.83
C VAL A 89 -1.05 -17.15 10.48
N GLY A 90 -1.37 -17.88 9.41
CA GLY A 90 -2.74 -18.00 8.92
C GLY A 90 -3.02 -19.33 8.24
N LYS A 91 -4.31 -19.65 8.09
CA LYS A 91 -4.75 -20.86 7.36
C LYS A 91 -4.66 -20.68 5.85
N TYR A 92 -4.92 -19.47 5.37
CA TYR A 92 -5.04 -19.13 3.95
C TYR A 92 -3.96 -18.14 3.50
N VAL A 93 -2.70 -18.37 3.91
CA VAL A 93 -1.61 -17.43 3.57
C VAL A 93 -1.24 -17.44 2.09
N GLU A 94 -1.68 -18.45 1.32
CA GLU A 94 -1.60 -18.45 -0.15
C GLU A 94 -2.47 -17.37 -0.82
N TYR A 95 -3.43 -16.81 -0.07
CA TYR A 95 -4.29 -15.71 -0.50
C TYR A 95 -4.03 -14.47 0.37
N PRO A 96 -2.99 -13.67 0.05
CA PRO A 96 -2.64 -12.47 0.80
C PRO A 96 -3.82 -11.50 0.97
N ASP A 97 -4.75 -11.50 0.01
CA ASP A 97 -5.93 -10.65 0.02
C ASP A 97 -6.87 -10.90 1.21
N SER A 98 -6.85 -12.12 1.77
CA SER A 98 -7.61 -12.48 2.97
C SER A 98 -7.19 -11.70 4.21
N TYR A 99 -6.01 -11.09 4.17
CA TYR A 99 -5.39 -10.40 5.30
C TYR A 99 -5.03 -8.94 4.99
N ILE A 100 -5.62 -8.33 3.96
CA ILE A 100 -5.35 -6.92 3.57
C ILE A 100 -5.49 -5.99 4.77
N SER A 101 -6.61 -6.05 5.50
CA SER A 101 -6.84 -5.16 6.64
C SER A 101 -5.77 -5.31 7.73
N VAL A 102 -5.27 -6.52 7.97
CA VAL A 102 -4.21 -6.78 8.95
C VAL A 102 -2.88 -6.24 8.46
N ARG A 103 -2.55 -6.48 7.18
CA ARG A 103 -1.34 -5.95 6.54
C ARG A 103 -1.32 -4.42 6.59
N GLU A 104 -2.42 -3.75 6.25
CA GLU A 104 -2.46 -2.29 6.24
C GLU A 104 -2.39 -1.72 7.66
N ALA A 105 -3.04 -2.35 8.66
CA ALA A 105 -2.90 -1.93 10.05
C ALA A 105 -1.44 -1.99 10.52
N LEU A 106 -0.72 -3.07 10.20
CA LEU A 106 0.71 -3.19 10.51
C LEU A 106 1.54 -2.16 9.75
N ARG A 107 1.24 -1.92 8.47
CA ARG A 107 1.93 -0.89 7.66
C ARG A 107 1.76 0.51 8.25
N HIS A 108 0.56 0.87 8.69
CA HIS A 108 0.30 2.15 9.37
C HIS A 108 1.01 2.25 10.73
N ALA A 109 1.03 1.17 11.52
CA ALA A 109 1.79 1.14 12.77
C ALA A 109 3.31 1.28 12.51
N GLY A 110 3.83 0.60 11.48
CA GLY A 110 5.21 0.75 11.03
C GLY A 110 5.54 2.19 10.65
N LEU A 111 4.67 2.86 9.89
CA LEU A 111 4.83 4.26 9.51
C LEU A 111 4.91 5.19 10.73
N ASP A 112 4.08 4.97 11.74
CA ASP A 112 4.08 5.75 12.99
C ASP A 112 5.40 5.59 13.76
N HIS A 113 6.00 4.39 13.71
CA HIS A 113 7.29 4.08 14.32
C HIS A 113 8.50 4.27 13.40
N SER A 114 8.32 4.86 12.21
CA SER A 114 9.38 5.02 11.19
C SER A 114 10.08 3.69 10.85
N LYS A 115 9.31 2.62 10.66
CA LYS A 115 9.77 1.28 10.25
C LYS A 115 9.02 0.81 8.99
N ASP A 116 9.72 0.05 8.15
CA ASP A 116 9.08 -0.71 7.07
C ASP A 116 8.73 -2.10 7.58
N ILE A 117 7.51 -2.57 7.33
CA ILE A 117 7.08 -3.91 7.77
C ILE A 117 7.36 -4.93 6.67
N ASP A 118 8.18 -5.92 7.00
CA ASP A 118 8.38 -7.12 6.19
C ASP A 118 7.53 -8.25 6.76
N LEU A 119 6.51 -8.67 6.01
CA LEU A 119 5.60 -9.74 6.44
C LEU A 119 6.07 -11.10 5.95
N GLN A 120 6.38 -11.97 6.90
CA GLN A 120 6.67 -13.38 6.67
C GLN A 120 5.36 -14.17 6.78
N TRP A 121 4.90 -14.70 5.66
CA TRP A 121 3.66 -15.47 5.59
C TRP A 121 3.91 -16.91 6.02
N VAL A 122 3.21 -17.37 7.07
CA VAL A 122 3.43 -18.70 7.64
C VAL A 122 2.12 -19.47 7.69
N HIS A 123 2.11 -20.67 7.08
CA HIS A 123 0.96 -21.55 7.19
C HIS A 123 0.82 -22.10 8.60
N SER A 124 -0.37 -21.98 9.18
CA SER A 124 -0.66 -22.51 10.51
C SER A 124 -0.43 -24.03 10.60
N GLU A 125 -0.70 -24.78 9.54
CA GLU A 125 -0.47 -26.23 9.50
C GLU A 125 1.02 -26.60 9.52
N ASP A 126 1.89 -25.74 9.01
CA ASP A 126 3.34 -25.99 9.04
C ASP A 126 3.88 -25.82 10.46
N ILE A 127 3.31 -24.89 11.23
CA ILE A 127 3.62 -24.73 12.66
C ILE A 127 3.27 -26.00 13.43
N GLU A 128 2.13 -26.64 13.13
CA GLU A 128 1.71 -27.89 13.79
C GLU A 128 2.65 -29.06 13.44
N LYS A 129 3.13 -29.14 12.20
CA LYS A 129 3.98 -30.24 11.72
C LYS A 129 5.45 -30.09 12.10
N GLN A 130 5.98 -28.86 12.05
CA GLN A 130 7.42 -28.58 12.13
C GLN A 130 7.82 -27.85 13.42
N GLY A 131 6.84 -27.33 14.16
CA GLY A 131 7.06 -26.55 15.37
C GLY A 131 7.32 -25.06 15.11
N ALA A 132 6.89 -24.23 16.06
CA ALA A 132 6.95 -22.77 15.94
C ALA A 132 8.39 -22.21 15.94
N ASP A 133 9.31 -22.84 16.68
CA ASP A 133 10.65 -22.30 16.87
C ASP A 133 11.47 -22.25 15.58
N ALA A 134 11.26 -23.19 14.64
CA ALA A 134 11.97 -23.21 13.37
C ALA A 134 11.43 -22.13 12.41
N LEU A 135 10.10 -22.01 12.33
CA LEU A 135 9.42 -21.14 11.36
C LEU A 135 9.38 -19.67 11.80
N LEU A 136 9.43 -19.40 13.10
CA LEU A 136 9.34 -18.04 13.64
C LEU A 136 10.70 -17.50 14.11
N ALA A 137 11.82 -18.20 13.89
CA ALA A 137 13.12 -17.87 14.48
C ALA A 137 13.63 -16.46 14.11
N THR A 138 13.33 -16.00 12.90
CA THR A 138 13.87 -14.77 12.30
C THR A 138 12.96 -13.56 12.44
N VAL A 139 11.75 -13.72 12.99
CA VAL A 139 10.77 -12.64 13.12
C VAL A 139 10.71 -12.09 14.54
N TRP A 140 10.28 -10.84 14.64
CA TRP A 140 9.99 -10.18 15.91
C TRP A 140 8.63 -10.65 16.46
N GLY A 141 8.54 -10.88 17.78
CA GLY A 141 7.33 -11.36 18.44
C GLY A 141 7.25 -12.88 18.66
N ASN A 142 8.37 -13.61 18.52
CA ASN A 142 8.50 -15.03 18.85
C ASN A 142 8.94 -15.28 20.32
N SER A 143 8.84 -16.53 20.80
CA SER A 143 9.18 -16.93 22.18
C SER A 143 10.62 -16.56 22.65
N ARG A 144 11.54 -16.28 21.71
CA ARG A 144 12.90 -15.80 21.99
C ARG A 144 12.95 -14.28 22.17
N THR A 145 12.21 -13.54 21.36
CA THR A 145 12.07 -12.07 21.46
C THR A 145 11.23 -11.63 22.66
N TRP A 146 10.23 -12.43 23.07
CA TRP A 146 9.54 -12.22 24.35
C TRP A 146 10.46 -12.44 25.58
N ARG A 147 11.52 -13.25 25.44
CA ARG A 147 12.48 -13.53 26.51
C ARG A 147 13.53 -12.43 26.73
N ILE A 148 13.71 -11.54 25.76
CA ILE A 148 14.62 -10.38 25.83
C ILE A 148 13.89 -9.13 26.33
N TRP A 149 12.55 -9.15 26.43
CA TRP A 149 11.81 -8.12 27.15
C TRP A 149 12.02 -8.33 28.66
N PRO A 150 12.59 -7.36 29.40
CA PRO A 150 12.70 -7.49 30.84
C PRO A 150 11.29 -7.67 31.39
N SER A 151 11.12 -8.71 32.19
CA SER A 151 9.92 -8.93 32.99
C SER A 151 9.88 -7.81 34.05
N GLY A 152 9.36 -6.64 33.69
CA GLY A 152 9.42 -5.46 34.54
C GLY A 152 8.66 -4.28 33.95
N CYS A 153 7.34 -4.32 34.10
CA CYS A 153 6.65 -3.21 34.77
C CYS A 153 6.62 -3.53 36.26
#